data_AF-A0A6H2NTB1-F1
#
_entry.id   AF-A0A6H2NTB1-F1
#
_cell.length_a   1.000
_cell.length_b   1.000
_cell.length_c   1.000
_cell.angle_alpha   90.00
_cell.angle_beta   90.00
_cell.angle_gamma   90.00
#
_symmetry.space_group_name_H-M   'P 1'
#
loop_
_entity.id
_entity.type
_entity.pdbx_description
1 polymer ?
#
loop_
_entity_poly.entity_id
_entity_poly.type
_entity_poly.pdbx_seq_one_letter_code
_entity_poly.pdbx_strand_id
1 'polypeptide(L)'
;HRFETSYTVGAYMGLSPRQYASGEIDRHGSISKMGPVDCRNMLYEAAQVLLVKCKRIFKLRSWGLKLKKKKGMKKAIVAVARKLAVIMHKMLIDRKEFCYQ
;
A
#
# COMPACT_ATOMS: atom_id res chain seq x y z
N HIS A 1 -13.28 11.60 -13.46
CA HIS A 1 -12.20 11.11 -12.58
C HIS A 1 -12.17 9.58 -12.65
N ARG A 2 -11.03 8.91 -12.95
CA ARG A 2 -10.99 7.45 -13.24
C ARG A 2 -11.37 6.56 -12.04
N PHE A 3 -11.12 7.04 -10.83
CA PHE A 3 -11.42 6.33 -9.58
C PHE A 3 -12.43 7.14 -8.77
N GLU A 4 -13.50 6.49 -8.31
CA GLU A 4 -14.52 7.09 -7.42
C GLU A 4 -13.95 7.41 -6.04
N THR A 5 -13.09 6.53 -5.50
CA THR A 5 -12.41 6.74 -4.22
C THR A 5 -10.92 6.46 -4.36
N SER A 6 -10.09 7.16 -3.59
CA SER A 6 -8.63 6.92 -3.60
C SER A 6 -8.24 5.53 -3.09
N TYR A 7 -9.13 4.86 -2.35
CA TYR A 7 -8.89 3.53 -1.80
C TYR A 7 -8.84 2.44 -2.89
N THR A 8 -9.59 2.59 -3.99
CA THR A 8 -9.63 1.61 -5.08
C THR A 8 -8.33 1.56 -5.87
N VAL A 9 -7.52 2.61 -5.83
CA VAL A 9 -6.21 2.69 -6.50
C VAL A 9 -5.28 1.57 -6.04
N GLY A 10 -5.29 1.24 -4.74
CA GLY A 10 -4.47 0.14 -4.22
C GLY A 10 -4.86 -1.23 -4.80
N ALA A 11 -6.15 -1.45 -5.06
CA ALA A 11 -6.64 -2.66 -5.71
C ALA A 11 -6.29 -2.66 -7.21
N TYR A 12 -6.42 -1.51 -7.87
CA TYR A 12 -6.05 -1.32 -9.28
C TYR A 12 -4.56 -1.60 -9.53
N MET A 13 -3.67 -1.22 -8.60
CA MET A 13 -2.24 -1.52 -8.66
C MET A 13 -1.87 -2.96 -8.24
N GLY A 14 -2.86 -3.79 -7.92
CA GLY A 14 -2.67 -5.19 -7.56
C GLY A 14 -2.00 -5.41 -6.20
N LEU A 15 -2.10 -4.44 -5.28
CA LEU A 15 -1.52 -4.48 -3.93
C LEU A 15 -2.48 -5.01 -2.86
N SER A 16 -3.74 -5.28 -3.22
CA SER A 16 -4.73 -5.89 -2.33
C SER A 16 -4.61 -7.41 -2.32
N PRO A 17 -4.83 -8.07 -1.17
CA PRO A 17 -4.92 -9.52 -1.13
C PRO A 17 -6.05 -10.01 -2.03
N ARG A 18 -5.86 -11.15 -2.68
CA ARG A 18 -6.93 -11.88 -3.33
C ARG A 18 -7.82 -12.47 -2.24
N GLN A 19 -9.11 -12.18 -2.30
CA GLN A 19 -10.12 -12.76 -1.42
C GLN A 19 -10.77 -13.95 -2.13
N TYR A 20 -10.87 -15.08 -1.43
CA TYR A 20 -11.66 -16.23 -1.84
C TYR A 20 -12.75 -16.42 -0.79
N ALA A 21 -13.99 -16.12 -1.16
CA ALA A 21 -15.15 -16.25 -0.30
C ALA A 21 -16.17 -17.21 -0.93
N SER A 22 -16.60 -18.23 -0.22
CA SER A 22 -17.64 -19.18 -0.63
C SER A 22 -18.49 -19.53 0.58
N GLY A 23 -19.66 -18.89 0.76
CA GLY A 23 -20.63 -19.15 1.83
C GLY A 23 -20.06 -19.18 3.25
N GLU A 24 -19.46 -20.31 3.61
CA GLU A 24 -18.86 -20.63 4.91
C GLU A 24 -17.36 -20.28 5.03
N ILE A 25 -16.66 -20.04 3.92
CA ILE A 25 -15.20 -19.84 3.89
C ILE A 25 -14.88 -18.41 3.43
N ASP A 26 -14.10 -17.66 4.20
CA ASP A 26 -13.44 -16.43 3.78
C ASP A 26 -11.92 -16.54 3.98
N ARG A 27 -11.15 -16.58 2.88
CA ARG A 27 -9.70 -16.75 2.88
C ARG A 27 -9.01 -15.61 2.14
N HIS A 28 -8.02 -15.03 2.79
CA HIS A 28 -7.15 -14.00 2.24
C HIS A 28 -5.83 -14.62 1.76
N GLY A 29 -5.59 -14.59 0.45
CA GLY A 29 -4.42 -15.17 -0.21
C GLY A 29 -3.28 -14.18 -0.46
N SER A 30 -2.46 -14.48 -1.46
CA SER A 30 -1.45 -13.56 -1.98
C SER A 30 -2.09 -12.30 -2.57
N ILE A 31 -1.30 -11.25 -2.78
CA ILE A 31 -1.78 -10.07 -3.50
C ILE A 31 -2.26 -10.44 -4.91
N SER A 32 -3.26 -9.73 -5.42
CA SER A 32 -3.86 -10.05 -6.72
C SER A 32 -2.89 -9.92 -7.89
N LYS A 33 -1.88 -9.03 -7.77
CA LYS A 33 -0.92 -8.69 -8.83
C LYS A 33 -1.57 -8.16 -10.12
N MET A 34 -2.84 -7.78 -10.08
CA MET A 34 -3.54 -7.18 -11.22
C MET A 34 -3.00 -5.78 -11.52
N GLY A 35 -3.13 -5.33 -12.78
CA GLY A 35 -2.74 -3.99 -13.19
C GLY A 35 -1.24 -3.83 -13.48
N PRO A 36 -0.74 -2.59 -13.55
CA PRO A 36 0.60 -2.28 -14.06
C PRO A 36 1.71 -2.77 -13.11
N VAL A 37 2.57 -3.63 -13.65
CA VAL A 37 3.69 -4.24 -12.90
C VAL A 37 4.70 -3.17 -12.46
N ASP A 38 5.02 -2.21 -13.33
CA ASP A 38 6.01 -1.18 -13.05
C ASP A 38 5.60 -0.28 -11.88
N CYS A 39 4.33 0.17 -11.87
CA CYS A 39 3.81 0.96 -10.75
C CYS A 39 3.87 0.17 -9.43
N ARG A 40 3.55 -1.12 -9.46
CA ARG A 40 3.64 -1.97 -8.28
C ARG A 40 5.08 -2.10 -7.79
N ASN A 41 6.04 -2.31 -8.69
CA ASN A 41 7.45 -2.45 -8.35
C ASN A 41 8.00 -1.14 -7.75
N MET A 42 7.73 0.00 -8.40
CA MET A 42 8.13 1.32 -7.89
C MET A 42 7.55 1.61 -6.49
N LEU A 43 6.27 1.30 -6.28
CA LEU A 43 5.62 1.48 -4.97
C LEU A 43 6.21 0.54 -3.91
N TYR A 44 6.55 -0.69 -4.28
CA TYR A 44 7.18 -1.65 -3.38
C TYR A 44 8.58 -1.20 -2.97
N GLU A 45 9.41 -0.77 -3.93
CA GLU A 45 10.75 -0.24 -3.69
C GLU A 45 10.71 1.02 -2.83
N ALA A 46 9.83 1.96 -3.15
CA ALA A 46 9.63 3.19 -2.37
C ALA A 46 9.24 2.86 -0.92
N ALA A 47 8.30 1.92 -0.71
CA ALA A 47 7.91 1.47 0.61
C ALA A 47 9.05 0.76 1.36
N GLN A 48 9.87 -0.03 0.66
CA GLN A 48 11.05 -0.68 1.24
C GLN A 48 12.08 0.35 1.69
N VAL A 49 12.41 1.33 0.84
CA VAL A 49 13.32 2.45 1.20
C VAL A 49 12.75 3.24 2.38
N LEU A 50 11.45 3.51 2.37
CA LEU A 50 10.76 4.21 3.45
C LEU A 50 10.90 3.50 4.79
N LEU A 51 10.86 2.16 4.82
CA LEU A 51 10.99 1.38 6.05
C LEU A 51 12.45 1.11 6.46
N VAL A 52 13.37 0.96 5.50
CA VAL A 52 14.75 0.56 5.78
C VAL A 52 15.69 1.77 5.91
N LYS A 53 15.63 2.70 4.95
CA LYS A 53 16.65 3.76 4.82
C LYS A 53 16.22 5.10 5.42
N CYS A 54 14.92 5.42 5.42
CA CYS A 54 14.45 6.71 5.91
C CYS A 54 14.72 6.87 7.41
N LYS A 55 15.44 7.91 7.85
CA LYS A 55 15.71 8.15 9.27
C LYS A 55 14.57 8.91 9.97
N ARG A 56 13.79 9.69 9.21
CA ARG A 56 12.70 10.51 9.76
C ARG A 56 11.53 9.64 10.20
N ILE A 57 10.97 9.96 11.36
CA ILE A 57 9.79 9.29 11.91
C ILE A 57 8.55 10.08 11.50
N PHE A 58 7.54 9.40 10.96
CA PHE A 58 6.23 9.95 10.61
C PHE A 58 5.18 8.83 10.63
N LYS A 59 3.88 9.17 10.69
CA LYS A 59 2.80 8.20 10.95
C LYS A 59 2.84 6.97 10.05
N LEU A 60 3.06 7.14 8.75
CA LEU A 60 3.12 6.03 7.80
C LEU A 60 4.28 5.07 8.09
N ARG A 61 5.49 5.59 8.35
CA ARG A 61 6.65 4.77 8.73
C ARG A 61 6.42 4.06 10.05
N SER A 62 5.95 4.77 11.08
CA SER A 62 5.67 4.20 12.40
C SER A 62 4.63 3.09 12.34
N TRP A 63 3.56 3.29 11.55
CA TRP A 63 2.56 2.25 11.29
C TRP A 63 3.14 1.05 10.57
N GLY A 64 3.97 1.26 9.54
CA GLY A 64 4.64 0.19 8.81
C GLY A 64 5.63 -0.60 9.66
N LEU A 65 6.38 0.05 10.56
CA LEU A 65 7.28 -0.62 11.51
C LEU A 65 6.50 -1.46 12.55
N LYS A 66 5.36 -0.96 13.03
CA LYS A 66 4.45 -1.76 13.90
C LYS A 66 3.95 -3.00 13.16
N LEU A 67 3.60 -2.86 11.88
CA LEU A 67 3.15 -3.98 11.05
C LEU A 67 4.27 -4.98 10.77
N LYS A 68 5.50 -4.51 10.53
CA LYS A 68 6.70 -5.35 10.39
C LYS A 68 6.86 -6.26 11.60
N LYS A 69 6.72 -5.73 12.82
CA LYS A 69 6.81 -6.51 14.06
C LYS A 69 5.73 -7.60 14.15
N LYS A 70 4.52 -7.34 13.65
CA LYS A 70 3.37 -8.27 13.76
C LYS A 70 3.27 -9.31 12.64
N LYS A 71 3.64 -8.95 11.40
CA LYS A 71 3.34 -9.74 10.19
C LYS A 71 4.57 -10.04 9.33
N GLY A 72 5.75 -9.52 9.69
CA GLY A 72 6.98 -9.69 8.95
C GLY A 72 7.20 -8.62 7.87
N MET A 73 8.45 -8.53 7.39
CA MET A 73 8.91 -7.43 6.53
C MET A 73 8.17 -7.35 5.20
N LYS A 74 8.06 -8.46 4.46
CA LYS A 74 7.44 -8.47 3.11
C LYS A 74 5.98 -7.99 3.14
N LYS A 75 5.20 -8.46 4.12
CA LYS A 75 3.79 -8.04 4.30
C LYS A 75 3.70 -6.56 4.69
N ALA A 76 4.62 -6.07 5.52
CA ALA A 76 4.67 -4.67 5.89
C ALA A 76 4.99 -3.76 4.70
N ILE A 77 5.95 -4.13 3.85
CA ILE A 77 6.28 -3.36 2.64
C ILE A 77 5.07 -3.23 1.73
N VAL A 78 4.37 -4.34 1.43
CA VAL A 78 3.17 -4.34 0.59
C VAL A 78 2.07 -3.45 1.17
N ALA A 79 1.83 -3.53 2.47
CA ALA A 79 0.81 -2.72 3.12
C ALA A 79 1.15 -1.22 3.12
N VAL A 80 2.43 -0.87 3.30
CA VAL A 80 2.92 0.51 3.18
C VAL A 80 2.80 1.00 1.74
N ALA A 81 3.18 0.20 0.75
CA ALA A 81 3.02 0.51 -0.67
C ALA A 81 1.56 0.81 -1.03
N ARG A 82 0.62 -0.02 -0.53
CA ARG A 82 -0.82 0.19 -0.73
C ARG A 82 -1.27 1.54 -0.14
N LYS A 83 -0.86 1.84 1.09
CA LYS A 83 -1.23 3.11 1.76
C LYS A 83 -0.59 4.32 1.07
N LEU A 84 0.64 4.17 0.58
CA LEU A 84 1.34 5.19 -0.20
C LEU A 84 0.60 5.50 -1.51
N ALA A 85 0.14 4.49 -2.24
CA ALA A 85 -0.64 4.68 -3.46
C ALA A 85 -1.92 5.51 -3.24
N VAL A 86 -2.64 5.23 -2.14
CA VAL A 86 -3.84 5.98 -1.76
C VAL A 86 -3.50 7.45 -1.45
N ILE A 87 -2.41 7.69 -0.73
CA ILE A 87 -1.95 9.05 -0.38
C ILE A 87 -1.53 9.82 -1.63
N MET A 88 -0.71 9.22 -2.50
CA MET A 88 -0.25 9.85 -3.74
C MET A 88 -1.41 10.23 -4.67
N HIS A 89 -2.40 9.35 -4.80
CA HIS A 89 -3.59 9.66 -5.59
C HIS A 89 -4.40 10.81 -4.98
N LYS A 90 -4.53 10.85 -3.65
CA LYS A 90 -5.22 11.96 -2.97
C LYS A 90 -4.46 13.28 -3.13
N MET A 91 -3.12 13.24 -3.05
CA MET A 91 -2.26 14.40 -3.33
C MET A 91 -2.45 14.90 -4.77
N LEU A 92 -2.54 14.00 -5.74
CA LEU A 92 -2.76 14.34 -7.16
C LEU A 92 -4.11 15.02 -7.39
N ILE A 93 -5.17 14.54 -6.73
CA ILE A 93 -6.51 15.14 -6.81
C ILE A 93 -6.53 16.51 -6.13
N ASP A 94 -6.07 16.56 -4.88
CA ASP A 94 -6.19 17.73 -4.02
C ASP A 94 -5.14 18.81 -4.35
N ARG A 95 -4.18 18.50 -5.24
CA ARG A 95 -2.97 19.29 -5.54
C ARG A 95 -2.20 19.71 -4.28
N LYS A 96 -2.12 18.80 -3.31
CA LYS A 96 -1.44 19.02 -2.02
C LYS A 96 -0.20 18.15 -1.90
N GLU A 97 0.78 18.67 -1.18
CA GLU A 97 2.01 17.94 -0.88
C GLU A 97 1.79 16.86 0.19
N PHE A 98 2.80 15.99 0.34
CA PHE A 98 2.75 14.91 1.32
C PHE A 98 2.85 15.45 2.74
N CYS A 99 1.79 15.26 3.53
CA CYS A 99 1.79 15.61 4.95
C CYS A 99 2.46 14.51 5.78
N TYR A 100 3.51 14.87 6.51
CA TYR A 100 4.22 13.98 7.45
C TYR A 100 3.50 13.75 8.78
N GLN A 101 2.31 14.36 8.94
CA GLN A 101 1.55 14.35 10.18
C GLN A 101 1.26 12.95 10.68
#